data_AF-A0A8J4A9C6-F1
#
_entry.id   AF-A0A8J4A9C6-F1
#
_cell.length_a   1.000
_cell.length_b   1.000
_cell.length_c   1.000
_cell.angle_alpha   90.00
_cell.angle_beta   90.00
_cell.angle_gamma   90.00
#
_symmetry.space_group_name_H-M   'P 1'
#
loop_
_entity.id
_entity.type
_entity.pdbx_description
1 polymer ?
#
loop_
_entity_poly.entity_id
_entity_poly.type
_entity_poly.pdbx_seq_one_letter_code
_entity_poly.pdbx_strand_id
1 'polypeptide(L)'
;MANEKPAADTDVWWGGLRWVEGVLMQAERFETVFYELDRAIQDSHMRAQCNESSAQATAWRRHYDRHHRKFDSERPIRVPTWALAMQVRTDLDLLIVAVRNVLRAQVRLPIDLQTQMSGQEVLELLRNLSEHWDEIGGRSAEKLEENYPDVSVDTVKCTNKEIWIANVPLSRIRAWVNRVRESLIAALESVGVDVPDDMGSMIGGDDALSWPADRHRYRLWMIPLVEMRDWPTDEIPTEVGALISERFARLRARDVTD
;
A
#
# COMPACT_ATOMS: atom_id res chain seq x y z
N MET A 1 25.36 25.23 2.52
CA MET A 1 24.10 24.54 2.21
C MET A 1 23.21 25.55 1.52
N ALA A 2 22.91 25.36 0.24
CA ALA A 2 22.01 26.25 -0.48
C ALA A 2 20.63 26.16 0.17
N ASN A 3 20.05 27.31 0.49
CA ASN A 3 18.72 27.42 1.07
C ASN A 3 17.72 27.09 -0.06
N GLU A 4 17.42 25.80 -0.26
CA GLU A 4 16.45 25.37 -1.26
C GLU A 4 15.12 26.06 -0.98
N LYS A 5 14.62 26.82 -1.97
CA LYS A 5 13.29 27.41 -1.86
C LYS A 5 12.28 26.27 -1.72
N PRO A 6 11.29 26.39 -0.81
CA PRO A 6 10.24 25.38 -0.71
C PRO A 6 9.53 25.24 -2.06
N ALA A 7 9.14 24.00 -2.38
CA ALA A 7 8.40 23.70 -3.61
C ALA A 7 7.12 24.56 -3.71
N ALA A 8 6.74 24.88 -4.95
CA ALA A 8 5.51 25.61 -5.21
C ALA A 8 4.30 24.77 -4.78
N ASP A 9 3.25 25.42 -4.29
CA ASP A 9 2.04 24.73 -3.82
C ASP A 9 1.42 23.86 -4.91
N THR A 10 1.40 24.34 -6.16
CA THR A 10 0.93 23.57 -7.33
C THR A 10 1.67 22.26 -7.52
N ASP A 11 3.00 22.25 -7.34
CA ASP A 11 3.81 21.03 -7.49
C ASP A 11 3.52 20.04 -6.36
N VAL A 12 3.32 20.56 -5.14
CA VAL A 12 2.95 19.76 -3.98
C VAL A 12 1.55 19.17 -4.15
N TRP A 13 0.59 19.93 -4.68
CA TRP A 13 -0.77 19.45 -4.92
C TRP A 13 -0.83 18.38 -6.02
N TRP A 14 -0.08 18.58 -7.12
CA TRP A 14 0.11 17.55 -8.15
C TRP A 14 0.75 16.28 -7.59
N GLY A 15 1.81 16.43 -6.79
CA GLY A 15 2.41 15.32 -6.05
C GLY A 15 1.39 14.64 -5.13
N GLY A 16 0.53 15.40 -4.47
CA GLY A 16 -0.59 14.93 -3.66
C GLY A 16 -1.53 14.03 -4.45
N LEU A 17 -1.98 14.45 -5.63
CA LEU A 17 -2.83 13.64 -6.50
C LEU A 17 -2.17 12.32 -6.91
N ARG A 18 -0.85 12.33 -7.12
CA ARG A 18 -0.07 11.10 -7.36
C ARG A 18 -0.09 10.15 -6.18
N TRP A 19 0.06 10.69 -4.98
CA TRP A 19 0.04 9.89 -3.77
C TRP A 19 -1.36 9.43 -3.39
N VAL A 20 -2.42 10.16 -3.73
CA VAL A 20 -3.80 9.70 -3.62
C VAL A 20 -3.99 8.39 -4.41
N GLU A 21 -3.57 8.34 -5.67
CA GLU A 21 -3.64 7.10 -6.46
C GLU A 21 -2.73 6.01 -5.86
N GLY A 22 -1.53 6.39 -5.43
CA GLY A 22 -0.62 5.48 -4.73
C GLY A 22 -1.27 4.82 -3.52
N VAL A 23 -2.02 5.59 -2.70
CA VAL A 23 -2.76 5.04 -1.56
C VAL A 23 -3.85 4.09 -2.01
N LEU A 24 -4.66 4.45 -3.01
CA LEU A 24 -5.73 3.58 -3.50
C LEU A 24 -5.20 2.26 -4.05
N MET A 25 -4.12 2.32 -4.84
CA MET A 25 -3.42 1.15 -5.38
C MET A 25 -2.83 0.26 -4.28
N GLN A 26 -2.12 0.86 -3.32
CA GLN A 26 -1.51 0.10 -2.23
C GLN A 26 -2.56 -0.47 -1.28
N ALA A 27 -3.67 0.24 -1.05
CA ALA A 27 -4.78 -0.28 -0.26
C ALA A 27 -5.41 -1.51 -0.92
N GLU A 28 -5.60 -1.51 -2.25
CA GLU A 28 -6.10 -2.66 -3.02
C GLU A 28 -5.13 -3.85 -2.95
N ARG A 29 -3.83 -3.61 -3.17
CA ARG A 29 -2.79 -4.64 -3.06
C ARG A 29 -2.70 -5.23 -1.66
N PHE A 30 -2.60 -4.37 -0.65
CA PHE A 30 -2.55 -4.77 0.76
C PHE A 30 -3.75 -5.64 1.13
N GLU A 31 -4.98 -5.22 0.79
CA GLU A 31 -6.18 -6.00 1.08
C GLU A 31 -6.13 -7.39 0.43
N THR A 32 -5.69 -7.47 -0.82
CA THR A 32 -5.57 -8.74 -1.55
C THR A 32 -4.58 -9.69 -0.87
N VAL A 33 -3.38 -9.21 -0.56
CA VAL A 33 -2.32 -10.03 0.04
C VAL A 33 -2.66 -10.40 1.49
N PHE A 34 -3.28 -9.48 2.23
CA PHE A 34 -3.74 -9.73 3.59
C PHE A 34 -4.76 -10.87 3.64
N TYR A 35 -5.79 -10.84 2.77
CA TYR A 35 -6.76 -11.92 2.71
C TYR A 35 -6.16 -13.24 2.23
N GLU A 36 -5.12 -13.20 1.39
CA GLU A 36 -4.38 -14.42 1.02
C GLU A 36 -3.67 -15.04 2.23
N LEU A 37 -3.02 -14.21 3.05
CA LEU A 37 -2.37 -14.66 4.29
C LEU A 37 -3.37 -15.18 5.32
N ASP A 38 -4.46 -14.47 5.57
CA ASP A 38 -5.51 -14.89 6.50
C ASP A 38 -6.10 -16.25 6.09
N ARG A 39 -6.42 -16.43 4.81
CA ARG A 39 -6.90 -17.72 4.29
C ARG A 39 -5.85 -18.82 4.43
N ALA A 40 -4.56 -18.52 4.24
CA ALA A 40 -3.49 -19.50 4.42
C ALA A 40 -3.31 -19.91 5.89
N ILE A 41 -3.44 -18.97 6.82
CA ILE A 41 -3.43 -19.24 8.27
C ILE A 41 -4.64 -20.10 8.66
N GLN A 42 -5.84 -19.75 8.18
CA GLN A 42 -7.05 -20.53 8.41
C GLN A 42 -6.93 -21.96 7.87
N ASP A 43 -6.43 -22.13 6.64
CA ASP A 43 -6.17 -23.45 6.04
C ASP A 43 -5.13 -24.25 6.84
N SER A 44 -4.10 -23.60 7.37
CA SER A 44 -3.12 -24.22 8.27
C SER A 44 -3.74 -24.69 9.59
N HIS A 45 -4.53 -23.84 10.25
CA HIS A 45 -5.23 -24.19 11.49
C HIS A 45 -6.20 -25.36 11.29
N MET A 46 -6.99 -25.32 10.21
CA MET A 46 -7.94 -26.38 9.91
C MET A 46 -7.21 -27.70 9.62
N ARG A 47 -6.07 -27.68 8.91
CA ARG A 47 -5.24 -28.86 8.70
C ARG A 47 -4.61 -29.40 9.98
N ALA A 48 -4.16 -28.53 10.89
CA ALA A 48 -3.67 -28.96 12.20
C ALA A 48 -4.78 -29.69 13.00
N GLN A 49 -6.01 -29.22 12.89
CA GLN A 49 -7.20 -29.79 13.54
C GLN A 49 -7.82 -30.97 12.76
N CYS A 50 -7.33 -31.31 11.55
CA CYS A 50 -7.94 -32.35 10.71
C CYS A 50 -7.87 -33.76 11.28
N ASN A 51 -6.95 -34.01 12.23
CA ASN A 51 -6.85 -35.28 12.95
C ASN A 51 -7.85 -35.36 14.11
N GLU A 52 -8.52 -34.26 14.46
CA GLU A 52 -9.54 -34.27 15.49
C GLU A 52 -10.81 -34.97 15.00
N SER A 53 -11.46 -35.69 15.92
CA SER A 53 -12.74 -36.37 15.65
C SER A 53 -13.95 -35.46 15.87
N SER A 54 -13.76 -34.14 15.84
CA SER A 54 -14.86 -33.19 16.03
C SER A 54 -15.80 -33.18 14.82
N ALA A 55 -17.07 -32.83 15.05
CA ALA A 55 -18.06 -32.70 13.99
C ALA A 55 -17.64 -31.63 12.96
N GLN A 56 -16.99 -30.56 13.42
CA GLN A 56 -16.47 -29.48 12.59
C GLN A 56 -15.31 -29.94 11.69
N ALA A 57 -14.31 -30.65 12.24
CA ALA A 57 -13.21 -31.21 11.45
C ALA A 57 -13.71 -32.22 10.41
N THR A 58 -14.73 -33.01 10.75
CA THR A 58 -15.34 -33.97 9.83
C THR A 58 -16.14 -33.28 8.71
N ALA A 59 -16.90 -32.23 9.03
CA ALA A 59 -17.64 -31.44 8.04
C ALA A 59 -16.69 -30.70 7.09
N TRP A 60 -15.62 -30.09 7.63
CA TRP A 60 -14.60 -29.42 6.82
C TRP A 60 -13.92 -30.41 5.88
N ARG A 61 -13.43 -31.56 6.37
CA ARG A 61 -12.83 -32.60 5.52
C ARG A 61 -13.77 -33.03 4.39
N ARG A 62 -15.04 -33.30 4.69
CA ARG A 62 -16.05 -33.66 3.68
C ARG A 62 -16.29 -32.57 2.64
N HIS A 63 -16.30 -31.30 3.06
CA HIS A 63 -16.47 -30.17 2.16
C HIS A 63 -15.23 -29.96 1.28
N TYR A 64 -14.06 -29.96 1.89
CA TYR A 64 -12.77 -29.75 1.25
C TYR A 64 -12.40 -30.90 0.30
N ASP A 65 -12.71 -32.15 0.68
CA ASP A 65 -12.51 -33.34 -0.17
C ASP A 65 -13.65 -33.57 -1.18
N ARG A 66 -14.72 -32.75 -1.18
CA ARG A 66 -15.93 -33.00 -1.99
C ARG A 66 -15.64 -33.19 -3.48
N HIS A 67 -14.64 -32.46 -3.98
CA HIS A 67 -14.28 -32.43 -5.41
C HIS A 67 -12.90 -33.02 -5.71
N HIS A 68 -12.21 -33.55 -4.70
CA HIS A 68 -10.83 -34.03 -4.83
C HIS A 68 -10.72 -35.51 -4.54
N ARG A 69 -9.91 -36.22 -5.32
CA ARG A 69 -9.57 -37.62 -5.03
C ARG A 69 -8.70 -37.70 -3.77
N LYS A 70 -8.62 -38.87 -3.14
CA LYS A 70 -7.62 -39.12 -2.10
C LYS A 70 -6.22 -38.94 -2.72
N PHE A 71 -5.37 -38.16 -2.04
CA PHE A 71 -4.01 -37.82 -2.49
C PHE A 71 -3.95 -37.06 -3.84
N ASP A 72 -4.92 -36.19 -4.11
CA ASP A 72 -4.94 -35.30 -5.27
C ASP A 72 -3.82 -34.23 -5.18
N SER A 73 -2.91 -34.21 -6.16
CA SER A 73 -1.79 -33.25 -6.25
C SER A 73 -2.20 -31.88 -6.76
N GLU A 74 -3.36 -31.75 -7.42
CA GLU A 74 -3.93 -30.46 -7.86
C GLU A 74 -4.73 -29.79 -6.74
N ARG A 75 -4.78 -30.41 -5.56
CA ARG A 75 -5.44 -29.88 -4.38
C ARG A 75 -4.82 -28.53 -3.99
N PRO A 76 -5.58 -27.42 -4.03
CA PRO A 76 -5.04 -26.11 -3.71
C PRO A 76 -4.77 -26.00 -2.22
N ILE A 77 -3.51 -26.22 -1.83
CA ILE A 77 -3.05 -26.05 -0.46
C ILE A 77 -2.53 -24.63 -0.29
N ARG A 78 -3.13 -23.88 0.64
CA ARG A 78 -2.64 -22.55 1.01
C ARG A 78 -1.66 -22.70 2.15
N VAL A 79 -0.42 -22.24 1.99
CA VAL A 79 0.60 -22.35 3.04
C VAL A 79 0.93 -20.94 3.54
N PRO A 80 0.83 -20.68 4.86
CA PRO A 80 1.28 -19.41 5.41
C PRO A 80 2.82 -19.41 5.36
N THR A 81 3.36 -18.80 4.32
CA THR A 81 4.82 -18.72 4.13
C THR A 81 5.36 -17.44 4.74
N TRP A 82 6.65 -17.46 5.10
CA TRP A 82 7.37 -16.25 5.49
C TRP A 82 7.34 -15.17 4.40
N ALA A 83 7.44 -15.56 3.13
CA ALA A 83 7.34 -14.63 2.01
C ALA A 83 5.99 -13.90 1.97
N LEU A 84 4.88 -14.62 2.19
CA LEU A 84 3.54 -14.03 2.23
C LEU A 84 3.38 -13.08 3.43
N ALA A 85 3.90 -13.46 4.60
CA ALA A 85 3.91 -12.59 5.79
C ALA A 85 4.74 -11.32 5.56
N MET A 86 5.92 -11.44 4.97
CA MET A 86 6.76 -10.30 4.60
C MET A 86 6.07 -9.40 3.57
N GLN A 87 5.34 -9.98 2.61
CA GLN A 87 4.61 -9.20 1.61
C GLN A 87 3.49 -8.38 2.25
N VAL A 88 2.70 -8.95 3.17
CA VAL A 88 1.67 -8.20 3.91
C VAL A 88 2.29 -7.03 4.67
N ARG A 89 3.40 -7.26 5.38
CA ARG A 89 4.10 -6.20 6.12
C ARG A 89 4.61 -5.11 5.19
N THR A 90 5.24 -5.49 4.08
CA THR A 90 5.77 -4.57 3.08
C THR A 90 4.68 -3.72 2.45
N ASP A 91 3.56 -4.32 2.04
CA ASP A 91 2.44 -3.58 1.44
C ASP A 91 1.77 -2.65 2.48
N LEU A 92 1.74 -3.02 3.76
CA LEU A 92 1.29 -2.14 4.84
C LEU A 92 2.22 -0.92 5.01
N ASP A 93 3.53 -1.13 5.05
CA ASP A 93 4.51 -0.04 5.15
C ASP A 93 4.39 0.91 3.95
N LEU A 94 4.28 0.37 2.74
CA LEU A 94 4.08 1.16 1.52
C LEU A 94 2.77 1.96 1.55
N LEU A 95 1.69 1.37 2.07
CA LEU A 95 0.43 2.08 2.27
C LEU A 95 0.58 3.25 3.26
N ILE A 96 1.25 3.03 4.39
CA ILE A 96 1.51 4.08 5.40
C ILE A 96 2.35 5.22 4.79
N VAL A 97 3.40 4.88 4.02
CA VAL A 97 4.24 5.85 3.31
C VAL A 97 3.43 6.63 2.26
N ALA A 98 2.54 5.97 1.53
CA ALA A 98 1.67 6.65 0.56
C ALA A 98 0.72 7.63 1.27
N VAL A 99 0.08 7.20 2.36
CA VAL A 99 -0.82 8.04 3.17
C VAL A 99 -0.09 9.29 3.70
N ARG A 100 1.15 9.14 4.17
CA ARG A 100 1.97 10.28 4.59
C ARG A 100 2.10 11.34 3.51
N ASN A 101 2.38 10.94 2.28
CA ASN A 101 2.61 11.92 1.22
C ASN A 101 1.31 12.63 0.83
N VAL A 102 0.15 11.96 0.96
CA VAL A 102 -1.16 12.63 0.89
C VAL A 102 -1.34 13.65 2.02
N LEU A 103 -0.97 13.30 3.26
CA LEU A 103 -1.04 14.23 4.40
C LEU A 103 -0.17 15.48 4.20
N ARG A 104 1.04 15.31 3.65
CA ARG A 104 1.93 16.43 3.31
C ARG A 104 1.30 17.39 2.31
N ALA A 105 0.62 16.87 1.30
CA ALA A 105 -0.10 17.69 0.34
C ALA A 105 -1.33 18.36 0.98
N GLN A 106 -2.06 17.64 1.84
CA GLN A 106 -3.23 18.17 2.55
C GLN A 106 -2.88 19.37 3.45
N VAL A 107 -1.76 19.33 4.18
CA VAL A 107 -1.32 20.44 5.05
C VAL A 107 -1.04 21.73 4.25
N ARG A 108 -0.76 21.60 2.96
CA ARG A 108 -0.50 22.73 2.04
C ARG A 108 -1.77 23.21 1.31
N LEU A 109 -2.92 22.63 1.58
CA LEU A 109 -4.20 23.12 1.05
C LEU A 109 -4.66 24.38 1.80
N PRO A 110 -5.41 25.28 1.14
CA PRO A 110 -6.22 26.29 1.81
C PRO A 110 -7.07 25.68 2.92
N ILE A 111 -7.22 26.40 4.04
CA ILE A 111 -7.86 25.88 5.27
C ILE A 111 -9.28 25.35 5.02
N ASP A 112 -10.02 26.00 4.14
CA ASP A 112 -11.37 25.65 3.72
C ASP A 112 -11.45 24.35 2.89
N LEU A 113 -10.33 23.96 2.26
CA LEU A 113 -10.21 22.73 1.47
C LEU A 113 -9.57 21.58 2.26
N GLN A 114 -9.03 21.83 3.45
CA GLN A 114 -8.44 20.78 4.27
C GLN A 114 -9.51 19.81 4.78
N THR A 115 -9.27 18.51 4.59
CA THR A 115 -10.17 17.47 5.08
C THR A 115 -9.66 16.87 6.38
N GLN A 116 -10.54 16.24 7.15
CA GLN A 116 -10.16 15.53 8.38
C GLN A 116 -10.66 14.09 8.35
N MET A 117 -9.97 13.26 9.12
CA MET A 117 -10.35 11.88 9.40
C MET A 117 -10.02 11.54 10.85
N SER A 118 -10.94 10.87 11.54
CA SER A 118 -10.64 10.29 12.85
C SER A 118 -9.57 9.19 12.72
N GLY A 119 -8.54 9.27 13.56
CA GLY A 119 -7.38 8.38 13.51
C GLY A 119 -6.27 8.82 12.56
N GLN A 120 -6.31 10.05 12.02
CA GLN A 120 -5.21 10.61 11.22
C GLN A 120 -3.90 10.69 12.01
N GLU A 121 -3.96 11.14 13.27
CA GLU A 121 -2.79 11.22 14.16
C GLU A 121 -2.14 9.83 14.36
N VAL A 122 -2.94 8.76 14.45
CA VAL A 122 -2.42 7.40 14.58
C VAL A 122 -1.60 7.01 13.36
N LEU A 123 -2.07 7.33 12.14
CA LEU A 123 -1.32 7.05 10.91
C LEU A 123 -0.04 7.89 10.81
N GLU A 124 -0.06 9.13 11.32
CA GLU A 124 1.15 9.97 11.41
C GLU A 124 2.19 9.40 12.38
N LEU A 125 1.75 8.91 13.54
CA LEU A 125 2.61 8.30 14.55
C LEU A 125 3.21 6.98 14.06
N LEU A 126 2.41 6.10 13.44
CA LEU A 126 2.90 4.85 12.84
C LEU A 126 3.92 5.09 11.74
N ARG A 127 3.71 6.12 10.93
CA ARG A 127 4.69 6.54 9.93
C ARG A 127 6.00 6.99 10.58
N ASN A 128 5.96 7.78 11.66
CA ASN A 128 7.19 8.16 12.35
C ASN A 128 7.95 6.93 12.88
N LEU A 129 7.22 5.91 13.36
CA LEU A 129 7.81 4.64 13.81
C LEU A 129 8.42 3.83 12.65
N SER A 130 7.71 3.72 11.53
CA SER A 130 8.19 3.03 10.31
C SER A 130 9.34 3.77 9.62
N GLU A 131 9.53 5.07 9.84
CA GLU A 131 10.67 5.82 9.28
C GLU A 131 11.89 5.83 10.19
N HIS A 132 11.67 5.75 11.50
CA HIS A 132 12.70 5.81 12.52
C HIS A 132 12.81 4.46 13.24
N TRP A 133 13.10 3.41 12.47
CA TRP A 133 13.33 2.03 12.97
C TRP A 133 14.33 1.95 14.13
N ASP A 134 15.16 2.99 14.35
CA ASP A 134 16.21 3.03 15.37
C ASP A 134 15.80 3.70 16.70
N GLU A 135 14.64 4.35 16.82
CA GLU A 135 14.21 4.99 18.09
C GLU A 135 13.26 4.09 18.89
N ILE A 136 13.80 3.00 19.45
CA ILE A 136 13.10 2.27 20.53
C ILE A 136 12.89 3.26 21.68
N GLY A 137 11.63 3.62 21.97
CA GLY A 137 11.28 4.64 22.97
C GLY A 137 11.28 6.09 22.45
N GLY A 138 11.19 6.32 21.13
CA GLY A 138 11.08 7.67 20.57
C GLY A 138 9.74 8.35 20.91
N ARG A 139 9.68 9.68 20.78
CA ARG A 139 8.48 10.50 21.12
C ARG A 139 7.19 10.03 20.44
N SER A 140 7.29 9.42 19.26
CA SER A 140 6.11 8.91 18.55
C SER A 140 5.63 7.56 19.10
N ALA A 141 6.54 6.73 19.64
CA ALA A 141 6.19 5.50 20.34
C ALA A 141 5.52 5.85 21.68
N GLU A 142 6.12 6.76 22.45
CA GLU A 142 5.58 7.23 23.72
C GLU A 142 4.17 7.82 23.54
N LYS A 143 3.99 8.71 22.55
CA LYS A 143 2.65 9.28 22.26
C LYS A 143 1.63 8.25 21.82
N LEU A 144 2.05 7.20 21.11
CA LEU A 144 1.17 6.14 20.66
C LEU A 144 0.77 5.23 21.84
N GLU A 145 1.71 4.92 22.73
CA GLU A 145 1.46 4.16 23.96
C GLU A 145 0.57 4.93 24.96
N GLU A 146 0.82 6.24 25.14
CA GLU A 146 0.07 7.09 26.09
C GLU A 146 -1.35 7.40 25.61
N ASN A 147 -1.53 7.79 24.35
CA ASN A 147 -2.82 8.27 23.84
C ASN A 147 -3.64 7.18 23.16
N TYR A 148 -3.00 6.08 22.73
CA TYR A 148 -3.62 5.01 21.97
C TYR A 148 -3.16 3.62 22.45
N PRO A 149 -3.35 3.27 23.74
CA PRO A 149 -2.83 2.02 24.32
C PRO A 149 -3.39 0.74 23.65
N ASP A 150 -4.54 0.84 22.99
CA ASP A 150 -5.14 -0.26 22.22
C ASP A 150 -4.57 -0.43 20.80
N VAL A 151 -3.63 0.43 20.40
CA VAL A 151 -2.94 0.39 19.10
C VAL A 151 -1.61 -0.31 19.27
N SER A 152 -1.43 -1.44 18.59
CA SER A 152 -0.13 -2.11 18.48
C SER A 152 0.45 -1.90 17.08
N VAL A 153 1.74 -1.56 17.04
CA VAL A 153 2.45 -0.95 15.89
C VAL A 153 2.52 -1.87 14.66
N ASP A 154 2.28 -3.18 14.82
CA ASP A 154 2.21 -4.14 13.70
C ASP A 154 0.85 -4.88 13.64
N THR A 155 -0.14 -4.45 14.43
CA THR A 155 -1.40 -5.20 14.53
C THR A 155 -2.40 -4.75 13.47
N VAL A 156 -2.58 -5.62 12.48
CA VAL A 156 -3.73 -5.59 11.58
C VAL A 156 -4.82 -6.49 12.17
N LYS A 157 -5.99 -5.90 12.44
CA LYS A 157 -7.19 -6.67 12.84
C LYS A 157 -8.10 -6.79 11.64
N CYS A 158 -8.79 -7.91 11.49
CA CYS A 158 -9.79 -8.05 10.44
C CYS A 158 -11.09 -8.67 10.96
N THR A 159 -12.18 -8.27 10.33
CA THR A 159 -13.44 -9.00 10.34
C THR A 159 -13.70 -9.52 8.92
N ASN A 160 -14.76 -10.32 8.75
CA ASN A 160 -15.16 -10.79 7.42
C ASN A 160 -15.49 -9.65 6.43
N LYS A 161 -15.58 -8.39 6.89
CA LYS A 161 -16.02 -7.25 6.07
C LYS A 161 -15.06 -6.07 6.07
N GLU A 162 -14.05 -6.05 6.94
CA GLU A 162 -13.23 -4.84 7.15
C GLU A 162 -11.86 -5.20 7.70
N ILE A 163 -10.83 -4.53 7.19
CA ILE A 163 -9.46 -4.57 7.70
C ILE A 163 -9.21 -3.28 8.49
N TRP A 164 -8.65 -3.42 9.68
CA TRP A 164 -8.33 -2.32 10.59
C TRP A 164 -6.81 -2.25 10.76
N ILE A 165 -6.25 -1.12 10.35
CA ILE A 165 -4.84 -0.77 10.55
C ILE A 165 -4.80 0.12 11.78
N ALA A 166 -4.27 -0.38 12.89
CA ALA A 166 -4.12 0.41 14.11
C ALA A 166 -5.42 1.12 14.55
N ASN A 167 -6.54 0.39 14.52
CA ASN A 167 -7.90 0.88 14.83
C ASN A 167 -8.48 1.89 13.81
N VAL A 168 -7.85 2.08 12.65
CA VAL A 168 -8.40 2.82 11.50
C VAL A 168 -8.88 1.82 10.44
N PRO A 169 -10.17 1.83 10.05
CA PRO A 169 -10.67 0.99 8.96
C PRO A 169 -10.01 1.36 7.63
N LEU A 170 -9.64 0.37 6.83
CA LEU A 170 -9.11 0.56 5.49
C LEU A 170 -10.13 1.28 4.58
N SER A 171 -11.42 0.97 4.73
CA SER A 171 -12.50 1.68 4.05
C SER A 171 -12.53 3.18 4.38
N ARG A 172 -12.22 3.55 5.63
CA ARG A 172 -12.17 4.95 6.07
C ARG A 172 -10.99 5.68 5.45
N ILE A 173 -9.82 5.03 5.37
CA ILE A 173 -8.64 5.58 4.69
C ILE A 173 -8.98 5.86 3.22
N ARG A 174 -9.57 4.89 2.51
CA ARG A 174 -10.01 5.05 1.11
C ARG A 174 -10.99 6.21 0.94
N ALA A 175 -12.01 6.28 1.79
CA ALA A 175 -13.01 7.36 1.73
C ALA A 175 -12.41 8.74 2.01
N TRP A 176 -11.48 8.84 2.96
CA TRP A 176 -10.78 10.09 3.25
C TRP A 176 -9.87 10.53 2.10
N VAL A 177 -9.09 9.61 1.53
CA VAL A 177 -8.21 9.87 0.39
C VAL A 177 -8.98 10.38 -0.83
N ASN A 178 -10.18 9.86 -1.09
CA ASN A 178 -11.06 10.37 -2.15
C ASN A 178 -11.51 11.82 -1.88
N ARG A 179 -11.85 12.18 -0.63
CA ARG A 179 -12.16 13.58 -0.29
C ARG A 179 -10.93 14.49 -0.46
N VAL A 180 -9.74 14.01 -0.08
CA VAL A 180 -8.50 14.77 -0.29
C VAL A 180 -8.24 14.98 -1.79
N ARG A 181 -8.55 13.99 -2.63
CA ARG A 181 -8.47 14.12 -4.09
C ARG A 181 -9.33 15.27 -4.59
N GLU A 182 -10.60 15.31 -4.20
CA GLU A 182 -11.54 16.38 -4.58
C GLU A 182 -11.02 17.75 -4.14
N SER A 183 -10.49 17.86 -2.91
CA SER A 183 -9.89 19.10 -2.41
C SER A 183 -8.64 19.52 -3.17
N LEU A 184 -7.78 18.57 -3.56
CA LEU A 184 -6.57 18.84 -4.35
C LEU A 184 -6.91 19.30 -5.77
N ILE A 185 -7.91 18.68 -6.40
CA ILE A 185 -8.44 19.10 -7.71
C ILE A 185 -8.97 20.53 -7.60
N ALA A 186 -9.84 20.80 -6.62
CA ALA A 186 -10.40 22.13 -6.41
C ALA A 186 -9.31 23.19 -6.17
N ALA A 187 -8.24 22.86 -5.44
CA ALA A 187 -7.11 23.77 -5.23
C ALA A 187 -6.36 24.08 -6.53
N LEU A 188 -6.09 23.06 -7.36
CA LEU A 188 -5.45 23.22 -8.66
C LEU A 188 -6.31 24.04 -9.63
N GLU A 189 -7.61 23.75 -9.71
CA GLU A 189 -8.56 24.49 -10.55
C GLU A 189 -8.68 25.96 -10.11
N SER A 190 -8.63 26.24 -8.80
CA SER A 190 -8.71 27.60 -8.26
C SER A 190 -7.56 28.52 -8.72
N VAL A 191 -6.42 27.92 -9.10
CA VAL A 191 -5.25 28.64 -9.64
C VAL A 191 -5.15 28.51 -11.16
N GLY A 192 -6.20 28.03 -11.83
CA GLY A 192 -6.29 27.93 -13.28
C GLY A 192 -5.56 26.73 -13.89
N VAL A 193 -5.24 25.71 -13.08
CA VAL A 193 -4.67 24.45 -13.56
C VAL A 193 -5.79 23.44 -13.79
N ASP A 194 -5.95 22.99 -15.03
CA ASP A 194 -6.91 21.96 -15.40
C ASP A 194 -6.37 20.57 -15.01
N VAL A 195 -7.18 19.78 -14.31
CA VAL A 195 -6.82 18.42 -13.89
C VAL A 195 -7.56 17.42 -14.79
N PRO A 196 -6.84 16.55 -15.51
CA PRO A 196 -7.47 15.56 -16.38
C PRO A 196 -8.42 14.62 -15.62
N ASP A 197 -9.53 14.26 -16.28
CA ASP A 197 -10.44 13.20 -15.82
C ASP A 197 -9.64 11.90 -15.66
N ASP A 198 -9.79 11.27 -14.49
CA ASP A 198 -9.08 10.05 -14.14
C ASP A 198 -9.52 8.84 -14.96
N MET A 199 -10.68 8.92 -15.61
CA MET A 199 -11.19 7.90 -16.52
C MET A 199 -11.10 8.31 -17.99
N GLY A 200 -10.56 9.50 -18.27
CA GLY A 200 -10.36 10.01 -19.63
C GLY A 200 -9.23 9.29 -20.35
N SER A 201 -9.32 9.19 -21.67
CA SER A 201 -8.25 8.69 -22.51
C SER A 201 -7.40 9.83 -23.08
N MET A 202 -6.08 9.68 -23.10
CA MET A 202 -5.18 10.57 -23.84
C MET A 202 -4.96 10.09 -25.29
N ILE A 203 -5.51 8.93 -25.67
CA ILE A 203 -5.48 8.47 -27.06
C ILE A 203 -6.73 9.04 -27.74
N GLY A 204 -6.51 9.97 -28.67
CA GLY A 204 -7.59 10.54 -29.46
C GLY A 204 -8.41 9.45 -30.16
N GLY A 205 -9.72 9.41 -29.90
CA GLY A 205 -10.67 8.46 -30.49
C GLY A 205 -10.97 7.22 -29.63
N ASP A 206 -10.24 7.00 -28.54
CA ASP A 206 -10.43 5.86 -27.62
C ASP A 206 -11.77 5.93 -26.85
N ASP A 207 -12.27 7.14 -26.56
CA ASP A 207 -13.59 7.34 -25.97
C ASP A 207 -14.76 6.90 -26.87
N ALA A 208 -14.50 6.72 -28.18
CA ALA A 208 -15.47 6.19 -29.13
C ALA A 208 -15.53 4.65 -29.14
N LEU A 209 -14.61 3.95 -28.46
CA LEU A 209 -14.60 2.49 -28.38
C LEU A 209 -15.61 1.96 -27.36
N SER A 210 -16.07 0.73 -27.58
CA SER A 210 -16.98 0.03 -26.66
C SER A 210 -16.29 -0.32 -25.35
N TRP A 211 -16.97 -0.04 -24.23
CA TRP A 211 -16.56 -0.43 -22.88
C TRP A 211 -16.66 -1.95 -22.68
N PRO A 212 -15.80 -2.67 -21.91
CA PRO A 212 -14.65 -2.26 -21.09
C PRO A 212 -13.25 -2.75 -21.55
N ALA A 213 -13.14 -3.68 -22.50
CA ALA A 213 -11.85 -4.30 -22.83
C ALA A 213 -10.99 -3.46 -23.79
N ASP A 214 -11.63 -2.59 -24.58
CA ASP A 214 -10.98 -1.92 -25.72
C ASP A 214 -10.52 -0.48 -25.40
N ARG A 215 -10.89 0.08 -24.23
CA ARG A 215 -10.49 1.43 -23.85
C ARG A 215 -9.18 1.44 -23.07
N HIS A 216 -8.23 2.23 -23.52
CA HIS A 216 -6.97 2.48 -22.83
C HIS A 216 -7.13 3.59 -21.77
N ARG A 217 -7.78 3.25 -20.66
CA ARG A 217 -7.95 4.19 -19.54
C ARG A 217 -6.64 4.47 -18.80
N TYR A 218 -6.55 5.70 -18.30
CA TYR A 218 -5.56 6.12 -17.32
C TYR A 218 -5.98 5.66 -15.92
N ARG A 219 -4.99 5.36 -15.08
CA ARG A 219 -4.92 5.98 -13.74
C ARG A 219 -3.96 7.16 -13.97
N LEU A 220 -4.20 8.37 -13.47
CA LEU A 220 -3.44 9.59 -13.81
C LEU A 220 -1.91 9.38 -13.77
N TRP A 221 -1.44 8.38 -13.02
CA TRP A 221 -0.02 8.06 -12.84
C TRP A 221 0.34 6.65 -13.25
N MET A 222 -0.02 6.24 -14.47
CA MET A 222 0.62 5.07 -15.08
C MET A 222 2.09 5.36 -15.39
N ILE A 223 2.99 4.46 -14.99
CA ILE A 223 4.35 4.44 -15.52
C ILE A 223 4.19 4.21 -17.04
N PRO A 224 4.70 5.10 -17.90
CA PRO A 224 4.63 4.89 -19.33
C PRO A 224 5.20 3.50 -19.61
N LEU A 225 4.46 2.69 -20.37
CA LEU A 225 4.96 1.40 -20.80
C LEU A 225 6.11 1.68 -21.76
N VAL A 226 7.35 1.67 -21.25
CA VAL A 226 8.54 1.83 -22.08
C VAL A 226 8.66 0.55 -22.90
N GLU A 227 8.44 0.66 -24.21
CA GLU A 227 8.64 -0.48 -25.09
C GLU A 227 10.08 -0.98 -24.94
N MET A 228 10.30 -2.29 -25.05
CA MET A 228 11.62 -2.90 -24.82
C MET A 228 12.74 -2.27 -25.65
N ARG A 229 12.42 -1.70 -26.82
CA ARG A 229 13.34 -0.95 -27.68
C ARG A 229 13.81 0.40 -27.09
N ASP A 230 13.02 0.97 -26.19
CA ASP A 230 13.22 2.27 -25.54
C ASP A 230 13.81 2.11 -24.12
N TRP A 231 14.07 0.86 -23.69
CA TRP A 231 14.78 0.62 -22.44
C TRP A 231 16.21 1.17 -22.58
N PRO A 232 16.75 1.84 -21.53
CA PRO A 232 18.14 2.25 -21.53
C PRO A 232 19.01 0.99 -21.65
N THR A 233 19.61 0.83 -22.82
CA THR A 233 20.60 -0.22 -23.14
C THR A 233 22.03 0.29 -22.91
N ASP A 234 22.18 1.58 -22.64
CA ASP A 234 23.45 2.18 -22.27
C ASP A 234 23.98 1.53 -21.00
N GLU A 235 25.27 1.21 -21.01
CA GLU A 235 25.96 0.68 -19.83
C GLU A 235 25.80 1.66 -18.66
N ILE A 236 25.50 1.12 -17.48
CA ILE A 236 25.34 1.92 -16.26
C ILE A 236 26.58 2.81 -16.11
N PRO A 237 26.42 4.15 -15.97
CA PRO A 237 27.56 5.04 -15.81
C PRO A 237 28.48 4.55 -14.70
N THR A 238 29.78 4.52 -14.95
CA THR A 238 30.77 3.86 -14.08
C THR A 238 30.69 4.32 -12.63
N GLU A 239 30.36 5.60 -12.42
CA GLU A 239 30.16 6.22 -11.11
C GLU A 239 28.95 5.65 -10.36
N VAL A 240 27.83 5.44 -11.06
CA VAL A 240 26.60 4.84 -10.51
C VAL A 240 26.82 3.35 -10.26
N GLY A 241 27.49 2.66 -11.18
CA GLY A 241 27.87 1.25 -11.02
C GLY A 241 28.77 1.02 -9.80
N ALA A 242 29.73 1.92 -9.55
CA ALA A 242 30.59 1.88 -8.37
C ALA A 242 29.80 2.09 -7.07
N LEU A 243 28.88 3.08 -7.03
CA LEU A 243 28.03 3.34 -5.87
C LEU A 243 27.10 2.16 -5.55
N ILE A 244 26.51 1.54 -6.57
CA ILE A 244 25.67 0.34 -6.42
C ILE A 244 26.50 -0.83 -5.90
N SER A 245 27.69 -1.04 -6.47
CA SER A 245 28.60 -2.13 -6.06
C SER A 245 29.08 -1.96 -4.63
N GLU A 246 29.45 -0.74 -4.23
CA GLU A 246 29.85 -0.42 -2.86
C GLU A 246 28.68 -0.63 -1.88
N ARG A 247 27.46 -0.22 -2.25
CA ARG A 247 26.26 -0.46 -1.44
C ARG A 247 26.01 -1.96 -1.24
N PHE A 248 26.11 -2.78 -2.28
CA PHE A 248 25.94 -4.23 -2.17
C PHE A 248 27.10 -4.91 -1.44
N ALA A 249 28.31 -4.37 -1.50
CA ALA A 249 29.45 -4.87 -0.72
C ALA A 249 29.25 -4.59 0.78
N ARG A 250 28.77 -3.39 1.15
CA ARG A 250 28.45 -3.03 2.54
C ARG A 250 27.29 -3.87 3.10
N LEU A 251 26.26 -4.14 2.30
CA LEU A 251 25.16 -5.02 2.69
C LEU A 251 25.68 -6.45 2.95
N ARG A 252 26.46 -7.02 2.04
CA ARG A 252 27.06 -8.36 2.22
C ARG A 252 28.03 -8.45 3.38
N ALA A 253 28.81 -7.41 3.66
CA ALA A 253 29.73 -7.39 4.80
C ALA A 253 28.99 -7.39 6.14
N ARG A 254 27.78 -6.80 6.17
CA ARG A 254 26.92 -6.75 7.36
C ARG A 254 26.26 -8.11 7.63
N ASP A 255 25.97 -8.89 6.59
CA ASP A 255 25.41 -10.24 6.67
C ASP A 255 26.42 -11.32 7.14
N VAL A 256 27.72 -10.99 7.28
CA VAL A 256 28.78 -11.91 7.75
C VAL A 256 29.11 -11.71 9.24
N THR A 257 28.52 -10.69 9.87
CA THR A 257 28.75 -10.35 11.29
C THR A 257 27.67 -10.88 12.26
N ASP A 258 26.76 -11.73 11.79
CA ASP A 258 25.88 -12.59 12.59
C ASP A 258 26.20 -14.07 12.33
#